data_AF-A0A109FJE5-F1
#
_entry.id   AF-A0A109FJE5-F1
#
_cell.length_a   1.000
_cell.length_b   1.000
_cell.length_c   1.000
_cell.angle_alpha   90.00
_cell.angle_beta   90.00
_cell.angle_gamma   90.00
#
_symmetry.space_group_name_H-M   'P 1'
#
loop_
_entity.id
_entity.type
_entity.pdbx_description
1 polymer ?
#
loop_
_entity_poly.entity_id
_entity_poly.type
_entity_poly.pdbx_seq_one_letter_code
_entity_poly.pdbx_strand_id
1 'polypeptide(L)'
;MWISLACLSLGLVLAGSPDALWDAEQRKNIPMRDLIAGPVIGVTIGIVSACSSIWTELVFKDQVPFWTAQFWLYLWGTILAAFASILAQVSASAPSAPPKPDTRSTLLPYLAVVTVAALSGLSVAAILKQKDNLVKLVGSSLCITTLYIGQHVLFPLAEEVEARQIVGIGILTVST
;
A
#
# COMPACT_ATOMS: atom_id res chain seq x y z
N MET A 1 12.75 6.25 -19.77
CA MET A 1 12.35 5.21 -18.80
C MET A 1 12.83 5.52 -17.39
N TRP A 2 14.14 5.71 -17.15
CA TRP A 2 14.65 6.05 -15.80
C TRP A 2 14.15 7.41 -15.26
N ILE A 3 14.05 8.41 -16.14
CA ILE A 3 13.55 9.74 -15.77
C ILE A 3 12.06 9.68 -15.40
N SER A 4 11.23 8.96 -16.18
CA SER A 4 9.80 8.81 -15.87
C SER A 4 9.59 8.03 -14.57
N LEU A 5 10.39 6.99 -14.30
CA LEU A 5 10.40 6.28 -13.01
C LEU A 5 10.77 7.19 -11.84
N ALA A 6 11.78 8.04 -12.01
CA ALA A 6 12.19 9.02 -10.98
C ALA A 6 11.11 10.10 -10.75
N CYS A 7 10.45 10.56 -11.80
CA CYS A 7 9.33 11.50 -11.67
C CYS A 7 8.12 10.83 -11.00
N LEU A 8 7.82 9.56 -11.32
CA LEU A 8 6.73 8.81 -10.71
C LEU A 8 7.00 8.57 -9.21
N SER A 9 8.22 8.19 -8.83
CA SER A 9 8.56 8.04 -7.41
C SER A 9 8.50 9.38 -6.67
N LEU A 10 8.98 10.47 -7.27
CA LEU A 10 8.89 11.82 -6.70
C LEU A 10 7.44 12.27 -6.54
N GLY A 11 6.59 12.02 -7.54
CA GLY A 11 5.16 12.34 -7.49
C GLY A 11 4.43 11.57 -6.37
N LEU A 12 4.75 10.30 -6.16
CA LEU A 12 4.22 9.50 -5.04
C LEU A 12 4.66 10.04 -3.68
N VAL A 13 5.93 10.45 -3.55
CA VAL A 13 6.44 11.04 -2.29
C VAL A 13 5.72 12.36 -2.01
N LEU A 14 5.56 13.23 -3.00
CA LEU A 14 4.91 14.53 -2.82
C LEU A 14 3.41 14.42 -2.54
N ALA A 15 2.72 13.50 -3.21
CA ALA A 15 1.29 13.27 -3.02
C ALA A 15 0.97 12.49 -1.74
N GLY A 16 1.86 11.59 -1.30
CA GLY A 16 1.63 10.67 -0.19
C GLY A 16 2.38 11.01 1.11
N SER A 17 3.25 12.02 1.14
CA SER A 17 3.95 12.40 2.37
C SER A 17 2.97 13.02 3.37
N PRO A 18 2.97 12.59 4.64
CA PRO A 18 2.15 13.23 5.67
C PRO A 18 2.58 14.68 5.91
N ASP A 19 1.61 15.53 6.20
CA ASP A 19 1.81 16.97 6.41
C ASP A 19 2.75 17.28 7.56
N ALA A 20 2.77 16.42 8.58
CA ALA A 20 3.66 16.51 9.72
C ALA A 20 5.17 16.40 9.39
N LEU A 21 5.54 16.00 8.17
CA LEU A 21 6.94 16.07 7.71
C LEU A 21 7.33 17.50 7.27
N TRP A 22 6.35 18.30 6.88
CA TRP A 22 6.53 19.63 6.29
C TRP A 22 6.13 20.73 7.27
N ASP A 23 5.12 20.49 8.09
CA ASP A 23 4.65 21.40 9.13
C ASP A 23 5.38 21.15 10.47
N ALA A 24 6.15 22.15 10.90
CA ALA A 24 6.91 22.12 12.15
C ALA A 24 6.01 22.08 13.39
N GLU A 25 4.79 22.59 13.30
CA GLU A 25 3.85 22.65 14.43
C GLU A 25 3.23 21.27 14.70
N GLN A 26 2.81 20.56 13.65
CA GLN A 26 2.37 19.16 13.74
C GLN A 26 3.51 18.23 14.17
N ARG A 27 4.73 18.45 13.65
CA ARG A 27 5.91 17.62 13.97
C ARG A 27 6.27 17.64 15.46
N LYS A 28 6.02 18.77 16.14
CA LYS A 28 6.35 18.95 17.57
C LYS A 28 5.59 17.97 18.48
N ASN A 29 4.42 17.52 18.05
CA ASN A 29 3.56 16.61 18.82
C ASN A 29 3.89 15.12 18.58
N ILE A 30 4.82 14.80 17.68
CA ILE A 30 5.16 13.42 17.33
C ILE A 30 6.48 13.04 18.03
N PRO A 31 6.53 11.92 18.78
CA PRO A 31 7.77 11.46 19.38
C PRO A 31 8.79 11.11 18.29
N MET A 32 10.04 11.51 18.50
CA MET A 32 11.12 11.36 17.51
C MET A 32 11.33 9.91 17.05
N ARG A 33 11.06 8.93 17.92
CA ARG A 33 11.10 7.50 17.58
C ARG A 33 10.12 7.17 16.46
N ASP A 34 8.89 7.65 16.53
CA ASP A 34 7.83 7.30 15.58
C ASP A 34 8.05 8.04 14.25
N LEU A 35 8.63 9.24 14.32
CA LEU A 35 9.06 10.01 13.15
C LEU A 35 10.15 9.29 12.32
N ILE A 36 11.04 8.54 12.97
CA ILE A 36 12.09 7.75 12.29
C ILE A 36 11.58 6.34 11.94
N ALA A 37 10.82 5.72 12.82
CA ALA A 37 10.31 4.36 12.62
C ALA A 37 9.41 4.26 11.40
N GLY A 38 8.53 5.24 11.17
CA GLY A 38 7.63 5.27 10.01
C GLY A 38 8.37 5.14 8.67
N PRO A 39 9.32 6.05 8.35
CA PRO A 39 10.15 5.96 7.15
C PRO A 39 10.95 4.65 7.04
N VAL A 40 11.54 4.17 8.14
CA VAL A 40 12.33 2.91 8.13
C VAL A 40 11.44 1.71 7.78
N ILE A 41 10.26 1.63 8.40
CA ILE A 41 9.27 0.59 8.10
C ILE A 41 8.81 0.72 6.64
N GLY A 42 8.54 1.94 6.16
CA GLY A 42 8.14 2.21 4.79
C GLY A 42 9.18 1.76 3.76
N VAL A 43 10.46 2.07 3.98
CA VAL A 43 11.57 1.61 3.12
C VAL A 43 11.68 0.09 3.15
N THR A 44 11.57 -0.52 4.33
CA THR A 44 11.63 -1.99 4.48
C THR A 44 10.49 -2.65 3.68
N ILE A 45 9.27 -2.15 3.79
CA ILE A 45 8.12 -2.61 3.01
C ILE A 45 8.37 -2.43 1.51
N GLY A 46 8.91 -1.29 1.09
CA GLY A 46 9.24 -1.01 -0.30
C GLY A 46 10.23 -2.01 -0.90
N ILE A 47 11.31 -2.32 -0.17
CA ILE A 47 12.31 -3.32 -0.59
C ILE A 47 11.70 -4.71 -0.69
N VAL A 48 10.97 -5.15 0.36
CA VAL A 48 10.33 -6.48 0.36
C VAL A 48 9.30 -6.59 -0.77
N SER A 49 8.53 -5.53 -1.03
CA SER A 49 7.55 -5.48 -2.11
C SER A 49 8.22 -5.58 -3.50
N ALA A 50 9.31 -4.84 -3.72
CA ALA A 50 10.07 -4.90 -4.96
C ALA A 50 10.66 -6.29 -5.21
N CYS A 51 11.33 -6.86 -4.20
CA CYS A 51 11.92 -8.20 -4.28
C CYS A 51 10.85 -9.28 -4.52
N SER A 52 9.75 -9.25 -3.75
CA SER A 52 8.64 -10.20 -3.90
C SER A 52 8.01 -10.14 -5.29
N SER A 53 7.84 -8.93 -5.83
CA SER A 53 7.25 -8.78 -7.16
C SER A 53 8.17 -9.26 -8.28
N ILE A 54 9.48 -8.99 -8.20
CA ILE A 54 10.45 -9.48 -9.18
C ILE A 54 10.52 -11.01 -9.11
N TRP A 55 10.56 -11.58 -7.90
CA TRP A 55 10.57 -13.02 -7.72
C TRP A 55 9.31 -13.70 -8.28
N THR A 56 8.14 -13.12 -8.03
CA THR A 56 6.86 -13.63 -8.55
C THR A 56 6.83 -13.60 -10.08
N GLU A 57 7.39 -12.55 -10.69
CA GLU A 57 7.52 -12.45 -12.14
C GLU A 57 8.42 -13.56 -12.71
N LEU A 58 9.56 -13.86 -12.06
CA LEU A 58 10.46 -14.95 -12.47
C LEU A 58 9.75 -16.31 -12.40
N VAL A 59 9.04 -16.59 -11.30
CA VAL A 59 8.29 -17.84 -11.13
C VAL A 59 7.20 -18.02 -12.20
N PHE A 60 6.55 -16.94 -12.63
CA PHE A 60 5.57 -17.01 -13.72
C PHE A 60 6.21 -17.24 -15.10
N LYS A 61 7.45 -16.79 -15.30
CA LYS A 61 8.21 -17.04 -16.53
C LYS A 61 8.65 -18.51 -16.66
N ASP A 62 8.79 -19.23 -15.54
CA ASP A 62 9.12 -20.66 -15.49
C ASP A 62 7.93 -21.61 -15.80
N GLN A 63 6.90 -21.14 -16.51
CA GLN A 63 5.73 -21.91 -16.99
C GLN A 63 4.90 -22.63 -15.91
N VAL A 64 4.90 -22.16 -14.67
CA VAL A 64 4.00 -22.69 -13.65
C VAL A 64 2.55 -22.28 -13.95
N PRO A 65 1.56 -23.20 -13.91
CA PRO A 65 0.16 -22.84 -14.05
C PRO A 65 -0.27 -21.79 -13.02
N PHE A 66 -0.96 -20.74 -13.49
CA PHE A 66 -1.31 -19.56 -12.68
C PHE A 66 -1.97 -19.91 -11.35
N TRP A 67 -3.00 -20.77 -11.38
CA TRP A 67 -3.76 -21.15 -10.19
C TRP A 67 -2.91 -21.94 -9.19
N THR A 68 -1.97 -22.76 -9.67
CA THR A 68 -1.03 -23.48 -8.82
C THR A 68 -0.10 -22.50 -8.11
N ALA A 69 0.47 -21.55 -8.84
CA ALA A 69 1.32 -20.51 -8.25
C ALA A 69 0.55 -19.65 -7.22
N GLN A 70 -0.71 -19.28 -7.52
CA GLN A 70 -1.56 -18.53 -6.59
C GLN A 70 -1.89 -19.34 -5.34
N PHE A 71 -2.25 -20.63 -5.48
CA PHE A 71 -2.54 -21.49 -4.35
C PHE A 71 -1.34 -21.59 -3.38
N TRP A 72 -0.15 -21.86 -3.91
CA TRP A 72 1.06 -21.94 -3.08
C TRP A 72 1.44 -20.61 -2.44
N LEU A 73 1.31 -19.50 -3.18
CA LEU A 73 1.58 -18.16 -2.68
C LEU A 73 0.66 -17.82 -1.49
N TYR A 74 -0.65 -18.03 -1.63
CA TYR A 74 -1.61 -17.72 -0.58
C TYR A 74 -1.57 -18.71 0.57
N LEU A 75 -1.28 -19.98 0.32
CA LEU A 75 -1.11 -20.99 1.38
C LEU A 75 0.04 -20.59 2.32
N TRP A 76 1.24 -20.35 1.75
CA TRP A 76 2.39 -19.93 2.55
C TRP A 76 2.22 -18.53 3.13
N GLY A 77 1.63 -17.60 2.39
CA GLY A 77 1.29 -16.27 2.90
C GLY A 77 0.38 -16.31 4.12
N THR A 78 -0.63 -17.19 4.11
CA THR A 78 -1.56 -17.36 5.24
C THR A 78 -0.86 -17.95 6.46
N ILE A 79 0.00 -18.97 6.27
CA ILE A 79 0.77 -19.58 7.36
C ILE A 79 1.69 -18.54 8.02
N LEU A 80 2.44 -17.78 7.22
CA LEU A 80 3.34 -16.74 7.74
C LEU A 80 2.58 -15.59 8.41
N ALA A 81 1.44 -15.17 7.86
CA ALA A 81 0.60 -14.14 8.46
C ALA A 81 0.01 -14.59 9.80
N ALA A 82 -0.42 -15.85 9.91
CA ALA A 82 -0.89 -16.43 11.16
C ALA A 82 0.23 -16.46 12.21
N PHE A 83 1.43 -16.89 11.82
CA PHE A 83 2.59 -16.90 12.72
C PHE A 83 2.96 -15.49 13.19
N ALA A 84 3.02 -14.51 12.28
CA ALA A 84 3.27 -13.11 12.61
C ALA A 84 2.20 -12.54 13.57
N SER A 85 0.94 -12.90 13.36
CA SER A 85 -0.18 -12.47 14.22
C SER A 85 -0.09 -13.05 15.63
N ILE A 86 0.34 -14.30 15.76
CA ILE A 86 0.58 -14.94 17.06
C ILE A 86 1.77 -14.26 17.75
N LEU A 87 2.88 -14.06 17.03
CA LEU A 87 4.08 -13.44 17.58
C LEU A 87 3.80 -12.01 18.04
N ALA A 88 3.04 -11.22 17.27
CA ALA A 88 2.63 -9.87 17.64
C ALA A 88 1.80 -9.84 18.92
N GLN A 89 0.88 -10.80 19.09
CA GLN A 89 0.08 -10.92 20.32
C GLN A 89 0.92 -11.33 21.53
N VAL A 90 1.89 -12.23 21.36
CA VAL A 90 2.81 -12.65 22.43
C VAL A 90 3.70 -11.49 22.87
N SER A 91 4.22 -10.72 21.92
CA SER A 91 5.04 -9.53 22.21
C SER A 91 4.22 -8.37 22.82
N ALA A 92 2.91 -8.30 22.57
CA ALA A 92 2.01 -7.28 23.12
C ALA A 92 1.56 -7.57 24.57
N SER A 93 2.37 -8.28 25.36
CA SER A 93 2.13 -8.56 26.79
C SER A 93 2.22 -7.28 27.65
N ALA A 94 1.24 -6.38 27.49
CA ALA A 94 0.93 -5.26 28.39
C ALA A 94 -0.60 -5.01 28.38
N PRO A 95 -1.22 -4.76 29.55
CA PRO A 95 -2.67 -4.76 29.69
C PRO A 95 -3.27 -3.44 29.21
N SER A 96 -3.58 -3.35 27.93
CA SER A 96 -4.58 -2.40 27.42
C SER A 96 -5.18 -2.97 26.15
N ALA A 97 -5.96 -4.05 26.31
CA ALA A 97 -6.84 -4.47 25.24
C ALA A 97 -7.82 -3.30 24.98
N PRO A 98 -7.80 -2.67 23.78
CA PRO A 98 -8.86 -1.73 23.44
C PRO A 98 -10.21 -2.46 23.54
N PRO A 99 -11.30 -1.75 23.88
CA PRO A 99 -12.61 -2.37 24.03
C PRO A 99 -12.93 -3.21 22.80
N LYS A 100 -13.29 -4.49 23.00
CA LYS A 100 -13.70 -5.39 21.92
C LYS A 100 -14.80 -4.68 21.11
N PRO A 101 -14.56 -4.31 19.84
CA PRO A 101 -15.59 -3.68 19.05
C PRO A 101 -16.75 -4.65 18.89
N ASP A 102 -17.97 -4.12 18.96
CA ASP A 102 -19.21 -4.91 18.81
C ASP A 102 -19.16 -5.71 17.50
N THR A 103 -19.00 -7.03 17.64
CA THR A 103 -18.58 -7.95 16.56
C THR A 103 -19.56 -7.98 15.38
N ARG A 104 -20.81 -7.57 15.59
CA ARG A 104 -21.84 -7.49 14.55
C ARG A 104 -21.78 -6.21 13.71
N SER A 105 -21.35 -5.08 14.28
CA SER A 105 -21.29 -3.80 13.58
C SER A 105 -20.06 -3.67 12.67
N THR A 106 -18.99 -4.41 12.99
CA THR A 106 -17.71 -4.36 12.28
C THR A 106 -17.54 -5.47 11.25
N LEU A 107 -18.35 -6.54 11.29
CA LEU A 107 -18.21 -7.69 10.38
C LEU A 107 -18.33 -7.29 8.90
N LEU A 108 -19.33 -6.49 8.55
CA LEU A 108 -19.57 -6.08 7.16
C LEU A 108 -18.40 -5.25 6.58
N PRO A 109 -17.91 -4.17 7.23
CA PRO A 109 -16.75 -3.45 6.72
C PRO A 109 -15.47 -4.30 6.72
N TYR A 110 -15.27 -5.18 7.71
CA TYR A 110 -14.15 -6.13 7.68
C TYR A 110 -14.20 -7.05 6.45
N LEU A 111 -15.35 -7.66 6.18
CA LEU A 111 -15.52 -8.52 5.00
C LEU A 111 -15.30 -7.73 3.72
N ALA A 112 -15.85 -6.50 3.62
CA ALA A 112 -15.65 -5.65 2.45
C ALA A 112 -14.16 -5.37 2.19
N VAL A 113 -13.40 -4.98 3.22
CA VAL A 113 -11.96 -4.73 3.10
C VAL A 113 -11.20 -5.99 2.71
N VAL A 114 -11.50 -7.14 3.32
CA VAL A 114 -10.85 -8.41 3.01
C VAL A 114 -11.14 -8.84 1.56
N THR A 115 -12.39 -8.72 1.10
CA THR A 115 -12.75 -9.07 -0.27
C THR A 115 -12.06 -8.16 -1.28
N VAL A 116 -12.06 -6.83 -1.05
CA VAL A 116 -11.37 -5.87 -1.93
C VAL A 116 -9.85 -6.14 -1.95
N ALA A 117 -9.25 -6.45 -0.80
CA ALA A 117 -7.83 -6.80 -0.72
C ALA A 117 -7.52 -8.10 -1.49
N ALA A 118 -8.35 -9.14 -1.36
CA ALA A 118 -8.17 -10.39 -2.09
C ALA A 118 -8.32 -10.21 -3.62
N LEU A 119 -9.34 -9.47 -4.06
CA LEU A 119 -9.59 -9.20 -5.48
C LEU A 119 -8.48 -8.33 -6.10
N SER A 120 -7.99 -7.33 -5.38
CA SER A 120 -6.87 -6.51 -5.84
C SER A 120 -5.57 -7.31 -5.92
N GLY A 121 -5.28 -8.17 -4.94
CA GLY A 121 -4.15 -9.10 -4.98
C GLY A 121 -4.19 -10.06 -6.19
N LEU A 122 -5.38 -10.64 -6.46
CA LEU A 122 -5.57 -11.50 -7.63
C LEU A 122 -5.42 -10.74 -8.95
N SER A 123 -5.92 -9.50 -9.01
CA SER A 123 -5.79 -8.63 -10.19
C SER A 123 -4.32 -8.30 -10.47
N VAL A 124 -3.54 -7.98 -9.43
CA VAL A 124 -2.09 -7.75 -9.54
C VAL A 124 -1.37 -8.99 -10.04
N ALA A 125 -1.70 -10.18 -9.52
CA ALA A 125 -1.11 -11.42 -9.99
C ALA A 125 -1.44 -11.71 -11.46
N ALA A 126 -2.68 -11.41 -11.90
CA ALA A 126 -3.08 -11.56 -13.29
C ALA A 126 -2.31 -10.59 -14.21
N ILE A 127 -2.09 -9.34 -13.76
CA ILE A 127 -1.26 -8.36 -14.49
C ILE A 127 0.17 -8.89 -14.61
N LEU A 128 0.79 -9.37 -13.54
CA LEU A 128 2.17 -9.90 -13.55
C LEU A 128 2.34 -11.14 -14.43
N LYS A 129 1.28 -11.92 -14.64
CA LYS A 129 1.32 -13.06 -15.58
C LYS A 129 1.32 -12.59 -17.04
N GLN A 130 0.60 -11.51 -17.34
CA GLN A 130 0.40 -11.05 -18.72
C GLN A 130 1.35 -9.92 -19.13
N LYS A 131 1.94 -9.21 -18.16
CA LYS A 131 2.71 -7.98 -18.30
C LYS A 131 3.84 -7.94 -17.27
N ASP A 132 4.75 -6.98 -17.41
CA ASP A 132 5.86 -6.78 -16.49
C ASP A 132 5.48 -5.98 -15.24
N ASN A 133 6.32 -6.05 -14.21
CA ASN A 133 6.16 -5.31 -12.97
C ASN A 133 6.08 -3.77 -13.16
N LEU A 134 6.65 -3.22 -14.25
CA LEU A 134 6.52 -1.80 -14.57
C LEU A 134 5.08 -1.38 -14.91
N VAL A 135 4.33 -2.23 -15.60
CA VAL A 135 2.92 -1.96 -15.95
C VAL A 135 2.04 -1.96 -14.69
N LYS A 136 2.36 -2.83 -13.73
CA LYS A 136 1.70 -2.82 -12.42
C LYS A 136 1.89 -1.47 -11.71
N LEU A 137 3.12 -0.95 -11.72
CA LEU A 137 3.47 0.30 -11.04
C LEU A 137 2.75 1.52 -11.67
N VAL A 138 2.73 1.59 -13.00
CA VAL A 138 1.96 2.60 -13.77
C VAL A 138 0.46 2.48 -13.50
N GLY A 139 -0.09 1.26 -13.49
CA GLY A 139 -1.51 1.03 -13.17
C GLY A 139 -1.87 1.47 -11.75
N SER A 140 -0.97 1.25 -10.78
CA SER A 140 -1.17 1.72 -9.40
C SER A 140 -1.15 3.25 -9.30
N SER A 141 -0.26 3.97 -10.02
CA SER A 141 -0.24 5.44 -9.99
C SER A 141 -1.48 6.07 -10.65
N LEU A 142 -2.02 5.47 -11.72
CA LEU A 142 -3.31 5.88 -12.28
C LEU A 142 -4.46 5.69 -11.29
N CYS A 143 -4.46 4.58 -10.56
CA CYS A 143 -5.49 4.32 -9.54
C CYS A 143 -5.46 5.39 -8.44
N ILE A 144 -4.27 5.74 -7.94
CA ILE A 144 -4.10 6.81 -6.93
C ILE A 144 -4.65 8.15 -7.46
N THR A 145 -4.29 8.51 -8.68
CA THR A 145 -4.77 9.75 -9.32
C THR A 145 -6.29 9.76 -9.46
N THR A 146 -6.88 8.64 -9.89
CA THR A 146 -8.32 8.50 -10.06
C THR A 146 -9.06 8.57 -8.73
N LEU A 147 -8.52 7.92 -7.70
CA LEU A 147 -9.07 7.97 -6.34
C LEU A 147 -9.04 9.39 -5.80
N TYR A 148 -7.95 10.12 -6.01
CA TYR A 148 -7.81 11.50 -5.57
C TYR A 148 -8.81 12.45 -6.25
N ILE A 149 -8.99 12.32 -7.56
CA ILE A 149 -10.01 13.11 -8.28
C ILE A 149 -11.40 12.70 -7.79
N GLY A 150 -11.65 11.39 -7.67
CA GLY A 150 -12.92 10.84 -7.24
C GLY A 150 -13.34 11.30 -5.85
N GLN A 151 -12.42 11.32 -4.87
CA GLN A 151 -12.73 11.81 -3.53
C GLN A 151 -13.12 13.29 -3.54
N HIS A 152 -12.44 14.15 -4.32
CA HIS A 152 -12.76 15.58 -4.36
C HIS A 152 -14.10 15.86 -5.07
N VAL A 153 -14.47 15.04 -6.05
CA VAL A 153 -15.74 15.18 -6.78
C VAL A 153 -16.92 14.61 -5.98
N LEU A 154 -16.76 13.41 -5.39
CA LEU A 154 -17.84 12.68 -4.73
C LEU A 154 -18.00 13.04 -3.24
N PHE A 155 -16.90 13.39 -2.58
CA PHE A 155 -16.86 13.75 -1.16
C PHE A 155 -16.06 15.05 -1.01
N PRO A 156 -16.65 16.21 -1.39
CA PRO A 156 -16.01 17.50 -1.19
C PRO A 156 -15.94 17.81 0.31
N LEU A 157 -14.95 17.25 1.00
CA LEU A 157 -14.56 17.66 2.34
C LEU A 157 -13.97 19.06 2.22
N ALA A 158 -14.37 19.95 3.12
CA ALA A 158 -13.96 21.35 3.18
C ALA A 158 -12.49 21.56 3.57
N GLU A 159 -11.65 20.53 3.44
CA GLU A 159 -10.21 20.60 3.71
C GLU A 159 -9.53 21.27 2.51
N GLU A 160 -8.77 22.34 2.78
CA GLU A 160 -8.04 23.04 1.74
C GLU A 160 -7.02 22.09 1.11
N VAL A 161 -7.17 21.89 -0.20
CA VAL A 161 -6.30 21.02 -0.97
C VAL A 161 -4.90 21.61 -1.00
N GLU A 162 -3.94 20.94 -0.35
CA GLU A 162 -2.58 21.44 -0.26
C GLU A 162 -1.92 21.44 -1.66
N ALA A 163 -1.33 22.57 -2.05
CA ALA A 163 -0.69 22.74 -3.37
C ALA A 163 0.36 21.65 -3.67
N ARG A 164 1.02 21.11 -2.64
CA ARG A 164 1.97 19.99 -2.74
C ARG A 164 1.31 18.73 -3.32
N GLN A 165 0.13 18.36 -2.83
CA GLN A 165 -0.59 17.17 -3.28
C GLN A 165 -1.02 17.32 -4.74
N ILE A 166 -1.50 18.51 -5.13
CA ILE A 166 -1.86 18.85 -6.52
C ILE A 166 -0.64 18.70 -7.44
N VAL A 167 0.52 19.25 -7.05
CA VAL A 167 1.76 19.14 -7.83
C VAL A 167 2.22 17.68 -7.93
N GLY A 168 2.19 16.93 -6.82
CA GLY A 168 2.54 15.51 -6.80
C GLY A 168 1.68 14.68 -7.75
N ILE A 169 0.38 14.94 -7.79
CA ILE A 169 -0.58 14.24 -8.65
C ILE A 169 -0.46 14.66 -10.11
N GLY A 170 -0.16 15.94 -10.38
CA GLY A 170 0.18 16.41 -11.72
C GLY A 170 1.41 15.70 -12.27
N ILE A 171 2.47 15.58 -11.46
CA ILE A 171 3.69 14.84 -11.84
C ILE A 171 3.36 13.36 -12.07
N LEU A 172 2.54 12.73 -11.22
CA LEU A 172 2.10 11.35 -11.42
C LEU A 172 1.38 11.20 -12.75
N THR A 173 0.41 12.07 -13.05
CA THR A 173 -0.39 12.00 -14.28
C THR A 173 0.47 12.11 -15.54
N VAL A 174 1.50 12.97 -15.54
CA VAL A 174 2.40 13.14 -16.69
C VAL A 174 3.42 12.00 -16.82
N SER A 175 3.78 11.36 -15.69
CA SER A 175 4.82 10.33 -15.65
C SER A 175 4.31 8.91 -15.91
N THR A 176 2.99 8.74 -15.95
CA THR A 176 2.28 7.47 -16.10
C THR A 176 1.84 7.26 -17.54
#